data_AF-R7UCP6-F1
#
_entry.id   AF-R7UCP6-F1
#
_cell.length_a   1.000
_cell.length_b   1.000
_cell.length_c   1.000
_cell.angle_alpha   90.00
_cell.angle_beta   90.00
_cell.angle_gamma   90.00
#
_symmetry.space_group_name_H-M   'P 1'
#
loop_
_entity.id
_entity.type
_entity.pdbx_description
1 polymer ?
#
loop_
_entity_poly.entity_id
_entity_poly.type
_entity_poly.pdbx_seq_one_letter_code
_entity_poly.pdbx_strand_id
1 'polypeptide(L)'
;LEAKGDLEVDAHHTVEDCGILLGQAFRQALGNKAGINRYADIALPMDETLVRLALDLSGRPFLAFAVTIPQPKIGTFDSELVEEWFRAFAFNAGITLHVDLIRGTGSHHIAEACFKALGRSLRLATSKDEKLGGAIPSSKGCL
;
A
#
# COMPACT_ATOMS: atom_id res chain seq x y z
N LEU A 1 -3.50 -3.96 15.77
CA LEU A 1 -2.18 -3.30 15.70
C LEU A 1 -2.03 -2.56 17.01
N GLU A 2 -0.93 -2.77 17.72
CA GLU A 2 -0.57 -2.04 18.94
C GLU A 2 0.84 -1.53 18.76
N ALA A 3 1.07 -0.26 19.10
CA ALA A 3 2.38 0.38 18.99
C ALA A 3 2.59 1.31 20.19
N LYS A 4 3.80 1.32 20.72
CA LYS A 4 4.27 2.28 21.72
C LYS A 4 5.62 2.79 21.23
N GLY A 5 5.63 4.01 20.71
CA GLY A 5 6.84 4.66 20.23
C GLY A 5 7.08 6.01 20.90
N ASP A 6 8.09 6.68 20.41
CA ASP A 6 8.71 7.92 20.89
C ASP A 6 8.04 9.18 20.31
N LEU A 7 6.71 9.28 20.48
CA LEU A 7 5.89 10.37 19.94
C LEU A 7 6.26 11.77 20.46
N GLU A 8 7.01 11.84 21.56
CA GLU A 8 7.59 13.07 22.10
C GLU A 8 8.73 13.64 21.23
N VAL A 9 9.36 12.80 20.41
CA VAL A 9 10.36 13.21 19.41
C VAL A 9 9.62 13.62 18.14
N ASP A 10 8.99 12.65 17.48
CA ASP A 10 8.07 12.81 16.36
C ASP A 10 7.28 11.50 16.11
N ALA A 11 6.44 11.46 15.08
CA ALA A 11 5.69 10.26 14.72
C ALA A 11 6.43 9.33 13.74
N HIS A 12 7.65 9.66 13.30
CA HIS A 12 8.34 8.99 12.20
C HIS A 12 8.59 7.51 12.49
N HIS A 13 9.33 7.22 13.56
CA HIS A 13 9.67 5.83 13.91
C HIS A 13 8.41 4.99 14.16
N THR A 14 7.44 5.55 14.87
CA THR A 14 6.18 4.85 15.16
C THR A 14 5.43 4.48 13.88
N VAL A 15 5.34 5.40 12.92
CA VAL A 15 4.63 5.18 11.65
C VAL A 15 5.39 4.21 10.75
N GLU A 16 6.71 4.37 10.64
CA GLU A 16 7.57 3.46 9.87
C GLU A 16 7.47 2.03 10.40
N ASP A 17 7.65 1.83 11.71
CA ASP A 17 7.59 0.51 12.35
C ASP A 17 6.21 -0.16 12.19
N CYS A 18 5.14 0.63 12.24
CA CYS A 18 3.80 0.13 11.91
C CYS A 18 3.71 -0.36 10.46
N GLY A 19 4.29 0.38 9.51
CA GLY A 19 4.37 -0.02 8.10
C GLY A 19 5.20 -1.29 7.90
N ILE A 20 6.35 -1.40 8.57
CA ILE A 20 7.23 -2.58 8.58
C ILE A 20 6.45 -3.81 9.07
N LEU A 21 5.85 -3.73 10.26
CA LEU A 21 5.14 -4.83 10.89
C LEU A 21 3.98 -5.32 10.03
N LEU A 22 3.18 -4.39 9.49
CA LEU A 22 2.06 -4.73 8.61
C LEU A 22 2.53 -5.36 7.30
N GLY A 23 3.61 -4.86 6.71
CA GLY A 23 4.20 -5.44 5.50
C GLY A 23 4.67 -6.88 5.74
N GLN A 24 5.39 -7.12 6.84
CA GLN A 24 5.85 -8.46 7.22
C GLN A 24 4.68 -9.42 7.48
N ALA A 25 3.68 -8.99 8.25
CA ALA A 25 2.49 -9.79 8.53
C ALA A 25 1.72 -10.12 7.25
N PHE A 26 1.57 -9.15 6.34
CA PHE A 26 0.92 -9.36 5.05
C PHE A 26 1.69 -10.39 4.20
N ARG A 27 3.02 -10.26 4.09
CA ARG A 27 3.86 -11.21 3.36
C ARG A 27 3.74 -12.63 3.90
N GLN A 28 3.76 -12.78 5.23
CA GLN A 28 3.58 -14.08 5.89
C GLN A 28 2.22 -14.68 5.57
N ALA A 29 1.14 -13.90 5.67
CA ALA A 29 -0.22 -14.35 5.38
C ALA A 29 -0.42 -14.75 3.91
N LEU A 30 0.31 -14.11 2.98
CA LEU A 30 0.18 -14.37 1.54
C LEU A 30 0.76 -15.74 1.11
N GLY A 31 1.68 -16.30 1.90
CA GLY A 31 2.29 -17.61 1.63
C GLY A 31 2.95 -17.70 0.25
N ASN A 32 2.71 -18.80 -0.45
CA ASN A 32 3.32 -19.08 -1.77
C ASN A 32 2.63 -18.39 -2.96
N LYS A 33 1.62 -17.53 -2.71
CA LYS A 33 0.89 -16.77 -3.74
C LYS A 33 0.20 -17.66 -4.80
N ALA A 34 -0.08 -18.92 -4.48
CA ALA A 34 -0.71 -19.85 -5.41
C ALA A 34 -2.19 -19.52 -5.64
N GLY A 35 -2.58 -19.44 -6.91
CA GLY A 35 -3.96 -19.25 -7.36
C GLY A 35 -4.58 -17.90 -7.05
N ILE A 36 -3.79 -16.86 -6.78
CA ILE A 36 -4.29 -15.49 -6.59
C ILE A 36 -4.20 -14.69 -7.89
N ASN A 37 -4.99 -13.61 -8.00
CA ASN A 37 -4.95 -12.70 -9.14
C ASN A 37 -3.57 -12.03 -9.35
N ARG A 38 -2.79 -11.86 -8.28
CA ARG A 38 -1.43 -11.27 -8.20
C ARG A 38 -1.38 -9.78 -8.52
N TYR A 39 -2.08 -9.33 -9.55
CA TYR A 39 -2.15 -7.95 -10.00
C TYR A 39 -3.50 -7.34 -9.64
N ALA A 40 -3.50 -6.05 -9.36
CA ALA A 40 -4.71 -5.24 -9.31
C ALA A 40 -4.38 -3.79 -9.63
N ASP A 41 -5.33 -3.10 -10.25
CA ASP A 41 -5.33 -1.65 -10.33
C ASP A 41 -6.72 -1.09 -10.04
N ILE A 42 -6.75 0.13 -9.50
CA ILE A 42 -7.99 0.84 -9.21
C ILE A 42 -7.77 2.35 -9.36
N ALA A 43 -8.78 3.05 -9.84
CA ALA A 43 -8.93 4.49 -9.64
C ALA A 43 -10.01 4.71 -8.56
N LEU A 44 -9.64 5.33 -7.45
CA LEU A 44 -10.50 5.50 -6.29
C LEU A 44 -10.72 6.99 -5.99
N PRO A 45 -11.99 7.46 -6.02
CA PRO A 45 -12.31 8.82 -5.65
C PRO A 45 -12.52 8.97 -4.14
N MET A 46 -12.31 10.20 -3.66
CA MET A 46 -12.80 10.71 -2.39
C MET A 46 -13.13 12.20 -2.58
N ASP A 47 -14.40 12.52 -2.73
CA ASP A 47 -14.90 13.84 -3.10
C ASP A 47 -14.16 14.42 -4.32
N GLU A 48 -13.41 15.51 -4.17
CA GLU A 48 -12.64 16.15 -5.25
C GLU A 48 -11.36 15.42 -5.62
N THR A 49 -10.94 14.45 -4.79
CA THR A 49 -9.72 13.67 -4.96
C THR A 49 -9.97 12.42 -5.80
N LEU A 50 -9.01 12.09 -6.67
CA LEU A 50 -8.93 10.82 -7.40
C LEU A 50 -7.50 10.30 -7.37
N VAL A 51 -7.31 9.11 -6.80
CA VAL A 51 -6.03 8.41 -6.75
C VAL A 51 -6.10 7.17 -7.62
N ARG A 52 -5.06 6.91 -8.42
CA ARG A 52 -4.86 5.61 -9.06
C ARG A 52 -3.82 4.82 -8.27
N LEU A 53 -4.10 3.55 -8.04
CA LEU A 53 -3.16 2.63 -7.39
C LEU A 53 -3.09 1.34 -8.20
N ALA A 54 -1.87 0.91 -8.50
CA ALA A 54 -1.60 -0.36 -9.17
C ALA A 54 -0.55 -1.14 -8.37
N LEU A 55 -0.73 -2.46 -8.26
CA LEU A 55 0.21 -3.31 -7.54
C LEU A 55 0.44 -4.67 -8.21
N ASP A 56 1.63 -5.23 -7.95
CA ASP A 56 2.03 -6.60 -8.28
C ASP A 56 2.53 -7.27 -6.99
N LEU A 57 1.91 -8.39 -6.59
CA LEU A 57 2.33 -9.25 -5.48
C LEU A 57 3.58 -10.06 -5.85
N SER A 58 4.64 -9.32 -6.16
CA SER A 58 5.69 -9.72 -7.09
C SER A 58 6.88 -10.44 -6.45
N GLY A 59 7.02 -10.33 -5.12
CA GLY A 59 8.25 -10.70 -4.40
C GLY A 59 9.37 -9.66 -4.55
N ARG A 60 9.14 -8.56 -5.28
CA ARG A 60 10.12 -7.51 -5.56
C ARG A 60 9.68 -6.20 -4.90
N PRO A 61 10.36 -5.78 -3.82
CA PRO A 61 10.01 -4.55 -3.11
C PRO A 61 10.26 -3.34 -4.00
N PHE A 62 9.23 -2.52 -4.20
CA PHE A 62 9.33 -1.27 -4.95
C PHE A 62 8.15 -0.35 -4.63
N LEU A 63 8.41 0.95 -4.52
CA LEU A 63 7.40 1.99 -4.41
C LEU A 63 7.66 3.08 -5.46
N ALA A 64 6.64 3.39 -6.26
CA ALA A 64 6.53 4.66 -6.96
C ALA A 64 5.36 5.45 -6.36
N PHE A 65 5.65 6.59 -5.73
CA PHE A 65 4.68 7.41 -5.03
C PHE A 65 4.64 8.81 -5.64
N ALA A 66 3.77 9.01 -6.62
CA ALA A 66 3.56 10.29 -7.31
C ALA A 66 2.34 11.00 -6.75
N VAL A 67 2.40 11.33 -5.46
CA VAL A 67 1.30 11.98 -4.72
C VAL A 67 1.83 13.22 -4.01
N THR A 68 1.38 14.39 -4.43
CA THR A 68 1.66 15.63 -3.72
C THR A 68 0.56 15.90 -2.70
N ILE A 69 0.92 15.93 -1.42
CA ILE A 69 -0.01 16.30 -0.33
C ILE A 69 0.22 17.78 0.03
N PRO A 70 -0.73 18.70 -0.24
CA PRO A 70 -0.44 20.14 -0.18
C PRO A 70 -0.14 20.70 1.22
N GLN A 71 -0.78 20.16 2.26
CA GLN A 71 -0.60 20.61 3.63
C GLN A 71 0.47 19.78 4.33
N PRO A 72 1.37 20.39 5.13
CA PRO A 72 2.40 19.66 5.87
C PRO A 72 1.83 18.80 7.01
N LYS A 73 0.62 19.11 7.48
CA LYS A 73 -0.06 18.33 8.51
C LYS A 73 -1.51 18.02 8.14
N ILE A 74 -1.99 16.87 8.60
CA ILE A 74 -3.39 16.45 8.61
C ILE A 74 -3.80 16.30 10.08
N GLY A 75 -4.40 17.33 10.66
CA GLY A 75 -4.57 17.42 12.11
C GLY A 75 -3.20 17.54 12.79
N THR A 76 -2.83 16.58 13.64
CA THR A 76 -1.51 16.53 14.29
C THR A 76 -0.49 15.66 13.54
N PHE A 77 -0.92 14.95 12.50
CA PHE A 77 -0.10 14.00 11.74
C PHE A 77 0.69 14.69 10.64
N ASP A 78 2.00 14.45 10.55
CA ASP A 78 2.85 14.98 9.49
C ASP A 78 2.58 14.24 8.16
N SER A 79 2.19 15.00 7.14
CA SER A 79 1.67 14.42 5.89
C SER A 79 2.73 13.65 5.08
N GLU A 80 4.01 13.98 5.25
CA GLU A 80 5.12 13.26 4.64
C GLU A 80 5.17 11.79 5.07
N LEU A 81 4.70 11.48 6.29
CA LEU A 81 4.70 10.13 6.84
C LEU A 81 3.74 9.18 6.11
N VAL A 82 2.84 9.71 5.26
CA VAL A 82 2.04 8.86 4.37
C VAL A 82 2.95 8.11 3.40
N GLU A 83 3.92 8.79 2.76
CA GLU A 83 4.84 8.12 1.84
C GLU A 83 5.75 7.14 2.58
N GLU A 84 6.26 7.53 3.76
CA GLU A 84 7.10 6.67 4.60
C GLU A 84 6.39 5.37 4.98
N TRP A 85 5.12 5.45 5.39
CA TRP A 85 4.34 4.26 5.69
C TRP A 85 4.17 3.36 4.46
N PHE A 86 3.85 3.93 3.29
CA PHE A 86 3.71 3.17 2.04
C PHE A 86 5.02 2.50 1.63
N ARG A 87 6.16 3.18 1.84
CA ARG A 87 7.48 2.65 1.55
C ARG A 87 7.82 1.49 2.48
N ALA A 88 7.66 1.69 3.78
CA ALA A 88 7.85 0.66 4.79
C ALA A 88 6.99 -0.57 4.50
N PHE A 89 5.69 -0.37 4.21
CA PHE A 89 4.77 -1.45 3.86
C PHE A 89 5.20 -2.19 2.59
N ALA A 90 5.40 -1.49 1.46
CA ALA A 90 5.69 -2.11 0.17
C ALA A 90 7.00 -2.92 0.19
N PHE A 91 8.03 -2.38 0.86
CA PHE A 91 9.32 -3.04 0.97
C PHE A 91 9.24 -4.31 1.83
N ASN A 92 8.55 -4.24 2.97
CA ASN A 92 8.45 -5.38 3.89
C ASN A 92 7.42 -6.43 3.45
N ALA A 93 6.39 -6.02 2.69
CA ALA A 93 5.48 -6.92 2.00
C ALA A 93 6.15 -7.63 0.81
N GLY A 94 7.25 -7.08 0.28
CA GLY A 94 7.92 -7.59 -0.91
C GLY A 94 7.05 -7.45 -2.16
N ILE A 95 6.39 -6.30 -2.32
CA ILE A 95 5.49 -6.04 -3.44
C ILE A 95 5.96 -4.83 -4.24
N THR A 96 5.51 -4.76 -5.49
CA THR A 96 5.67 -3.58 -6.33
C THR A 96 4.39 -2.76 -6.24
N LEU A 97 4.50 -1.49 -5.83
CA LEU A 97 3.37 -0.61 -5.57
C LEU A 97 3.55 0.73 -6.28
N HIS A 98 2.52 1.16 -7.00
CA HIS A 98 2.43 2.45 -7.67
C HIS A 98 1.22 3.20 -7.15
N VAL A 99 1.41 4.46 -6.75
CA VAL A 99 0.35 5.36 -6.28
C VAL A 99 0.49 6.70 -7.00
N ASP A 100 -0.55 7.09 -7.74
CA ASP A 100 -0.58 8.33 -8.52
C ASP A 100 -1.78 9.18 -8.08
N LEU A 101 -1.53 10.45 -7.74
CA LEU A 101 -2.60 11.43 -7.56
C LEU A 101 -3.01 11.98 -8.93
N ILE A 102 -4.21 11.65 -9.41
CA ILE A 102 -4.73 12.19 -10.67
C ILE A 102 -5.20 13.63 -10.47
N ARG A 103 -5.92 13.88 -9.38
CA ARG A 103 -6.39 15.21 -8.94
C ARG A 103 -6.77 15.16 -7.46
N GLY A 104 -6.77 16.30 -6.79
CA GLY A 104 -7.21 16.42 -5.40
C GLY A 104 -6.63 17.68 -4.76
N THR A 105 -7.29 18.19 -3.73
CA THR A 105 -6.83 19.40 -3.03
C THR A 105 -6.86 19.24 -1.51
N GLY A 106 -7.77 18.43 -0.97
CA GLY A 106 -7.82 18.13 0.45
C GLY A 106 -6.77 17.10 0.86
N SER A 107 -5.77 17.49 1.67
CA SER A 107 -4.72 16.57 2.13
C SER A 107 -5.27 15.33 2.86
N HIS A 108 -6.35 15.50 3.62
CA HIS A 108 -7.08 14.39 4.25
C HIS A 108 -7.67 13.44 3.19
N HIS A 109 -8.39 13.98 2.20
CA HIS A 109 -9.01 13.19 1.14
C HIS A 109 -7.96 12.46 0.29
N ILE A 110 -6.83 13.11 -0.02
CA ILE A 110 -5.69 12.52 -0.72
C ILE A 110 -5.12 11.33 0.05
N ALA A 111 -4.77 11.53 1.33
CA ALA A 111 -4.22 10.46 2.15
C ALA A 111 -5.19 9.28 2.28
N GLU A 112 -6.46 9.56 2.62
CA GLU A 112 -7.47 8.51 2.78
C GLU A 112 -7.79 7.78 1.48
N ALA A 113 -7.82 8.48 0.33
CA ALA A 113 -7.97 7.85 -0.98
C ALA A 113 -6.82 6.88 -1.29
N CYS A 114 -5.57 7.22 -0.95
CA CYS A 114 -4.42 6.32 -1.11
C CYS A 114 -4.61 5.03 -0.30
N PHE A 115 -4.96 5.13 0.99
CA PHE A 115 -5.17 3.96 1.84
C PHE A 115 -6.38 3.12 1.42
N LYS A 116 -7.50 3.75 1.02
CA LYS A 116 -8.67 3.04 0.49
C LYS A 116 -8.34 2.31 -0.81
N ALA A 117 -7.57 2.95 -1.70
CA ALA A 117 -7.14 2.34 -2.95
C ALA A 117 -6.26 1.12 -2.67
N LEU A 118 -5.33 1.22 -1.71
CA LEU A 118 -4.48 0.11 -1.30
C LEU A 118 -5.30 -1.06 -0.78
N GLY A 119 -6.22 -0.82 0.16
CA GLY A 119 -7.07 -1.87 0.74
C GLY A 119 -7.91 -2.61 -0.31
N ARG A 120 -8.50 -1.87 -1.26
CA ARG A 120 -9.29 -2.47 -2.36
C ARG A 120 -8.42 -3.26 -3.34
N SER A 121 -7.28 -2.71 -3.74
CA SER A 121 -6.36 -3.40 -4.66
C SER A 121 -5.74 -4.65 -4.03
N LEU A 122 -5.39 -4.61 -2.73
CA LEU A 122 -4.91 -5.79 -2.01
C LEU A 122 -5.99 -6.88 -1.97
N ARG A 123 -7.25 -6.54 -1.68
CA ARG A 123 -8.37 -7.49 -1.75
C ARG A 123 -8.47 -8.13 -3.13
N LEU A 124 -8.40 -7.33 -4.20
CA LEU A 124 -8.50 -7.85 -5.57
C LEU A 124 -7.31 -8.75 -5.93
N ALA A 125 -6.08 -8.31 -5.67
CA ALA A 125 -4.87 -9.05 -6.03
C ALA A 125 -4.70 -10.36 -5.24
N THR A 126 -5.21 -10.40 -4.01
CA THR A 126 -5.18 -11.61 -3.15
C THR A 126 -6.37 -12.53 -3.35
N SER A 127 -7.40 -12.09 -4.07
CA SER A 127 -8.56 -12.93 -4.40
C SER A 127 -8.13 -14.11 -5.26
N LYS A 128 -8.78 -15.26 -5.05
CA LYS A 128 -8.53 -16.48 -5.82
C LYS A 128 -9.01 -16.32 -7.25
N ASP A 129 -8.18 -16.74 -8.21
CA ASP A 129 -8.56 -16.91 -9.60
C ASP A 129 -8.82 -18.40 -9.85
N GLU A 130 -10.10 -18.77 -9.99
CA GLU A 130 -10.51 -20.15 -10.28
C GLU A 130 -9.90 -20.67 -11.59
N LYS A 131 -9.62 -19.78 -12.55
CA LYS A 131 -9.04 -20.16 -13.85
C LYS A 131 -7.58 -20.60 -13.73
N LEU A 132 -6.88 -20.18 -12.67
CA LEU A 132 -5.51 -20.60 -12.42
C LEU A 132 -5.42 -22.00 -11.80
N GLY A 133 -6.51 -22.56 -11.28
CA GLY A 133 -6.50 -23.91 -10.70
C GLY A 133 -5.47 -24.10 -9.57
N GLY A 134 -5.12 -23.03 -8.85
CA GLY A 134 -4.08 -23.06 -7.82
C GLY A 134 -2.64 -22.93 -8.32
N ALA A 135 -2.41 -22.69 -9.61
CA ALA A 135 -1.07 -22.44 -10.15
C ALA A 135 -0.45 -21.15 -9.60
N ILE A 136 0.88 -21.08 -9.55
CA ILE A 136 1.61 -19.85 -9.25
C ILE A 136 1.48 -18.93 -10.48
N PRO A 137 0.96 -17.68 -10.34
CA PRO A 137 0.75 -16.75 -11.45
C PRO A 137 2.08 -16.11 -11.92
N SER A 138 3.03 -16.92 -12.38
CA SER A 138 4.36 -16.49 -12.81
C SER A 138 4.90 -17.40 -13.91
N SER A 139 5.36 -16.82 -15.02
CA SER A 139 6.02 -17.58 -16.09
C SER A 139 7.34 -18.24 -15.66
N LYS A 140 7.93 -17.79 -14.55
CA LYS A 140 9.14 -18.38 -13.95
C LYS A 140 8.85 -19.57 -13.02
N GLY A 141 7.58 -19.85 -12.72
CA GLY A 141 7.18 -20.89 -11.78
C GLY A 141 7.42 -20.58 -10.29
N CYS A 142 7.94 -19.38 -9.96
CA CYS A 142 8.17 -18.92 -8.59
C CYS A 142 7.87 -17.42 -8.40
N LEU A 143 7.59 -17.03 -7.15
CA LEU A 143 7.27 -15.67 -6.65
C LEU A 143 7.68 -15.47 -5.19
#